data_AF-A0A0N1ISZ0-F1
#
_entry.id   AF-A0A0N1ISZ0-F1
#
_cell.length_a   1.000
_cell.length_b   1.000
_cell.length_c   1.000
_cell.angle_alpha   90.00
_cell.angle_beta   90.00
_cell.angle_gamma   90.00
#
_symmetry.space_group_name_H-M   'P 1'
#
loop_
_entity.id
_entity.type
_entity.pdbx_description
1 polymer ?
#
loop_
_entity_poly.entity_id
_entity_poly.type
_entity_poly.pdbx_seq_one_letter_code
_entity_poly.pdbx_strand_id
1 'polypeptide(L)'
;MRHEETTMLTATLTTLTFIPASLHLGVDGALEIITGGQSQKGNVLIDALKTNIQATLLGTWLGAIVIPLDWDRPWQAWPIPCVLGALLGYTVAHFITLVKTLPMLRLGKKVYR
;
A
#
# COMPACT_ATOMS: atom_id res chain seq x y z
N MET A 1 26.20 -0.79 -6.87
CA MET A 1 25.78 -0.30 -5.54
C MET A 1 24.56 0.61 -5.61
N ARG A 2 24.63 1.88 -6.05
CA ARG A 2 23.45 2.79 -6.00
C ARG A 2 22.24 2.36 -6.86
N HIS A 3 22.48 1.67 -7.97
CA HIS A 3 21.41 1.11 -8.80
C HIS A 3 20.68 -0.04 -8.10
N GLU A 4 21.40 -0.91 -7.38
CA GLU A 4 20.81 -2.05 -6.66
C GLU A 4 19.81 -1.57 -5.60
N GLU A 5 20.18 -0.55 -4.82
CA GLU A 5 19.32 0.07 -3.80
C GLU A 5 18.01 0.61 -4.40
N THR A 6 18.10 1.34 -5.51
CA THR A 6 16.90 1.85 -6.19
C THR A 6 16.06 0.73 -6.80
N THR A 7 16.68 -0.32 -7.33
CA THR A 7 15.94 -1.48 -7.86
C THR A 7 15.22 -2.28 -6.76
N MET A 8 15.80 -2.37 -5.56
CA MET A 8 15.14 -3.01 -4.43
C MET A 8 13.90 -2.24 -3.98
N LEU A 9 13.99 -0.90 -3.92
CA LEU A 9 12.85 -0.06 -3.57
C LEU A 9 11.74 -0.17 -4.62
N THR A 10 12.09 -0.05 -5.91
CA THR A 10 11.08 -0.14 -6.98
C THR A 10 10.45 -1.52 -7.04
N ALA A 11 11.22 -2.60 -6.90
CA ALA A 11 10.70 -3.97 -6.82
C ALA A 11 9.76 -4.17 -5.63
N THR A 12 10.07 -3.57 -4.48
CA THR A 12 9.19 -3.62 -3.30
C THR A 12 7.88 -2.90 -3.57
N LEU A 13 7.94 -1.67 -4.11
CA LEU A 13 6.76 -0.88 -4.41
C LEU A 13 5.85 -1.55 -5.46
N THR A 14 6.42 -2.06 -6.55
CA THR A 14 5.64 -2.75 -7.59
C THR A 14 4.99 -4.02 -7.05
N THR A 15 5.69 -4.76 -6.20
CA THR A 15 5.15 -5.98 -5.57
C THR A 15 4.00 -5.67 -4.60
N LEU A 16 4.11 -4.60 -3.81
CA LEU A 16 3.07 -4.24 -2.84
C LEU A 16 1.86 -3.54 -3.47
N THR A 17 2.03 -2.88 -4.62
CA THR A 17 0.98 -2.04 -5.23
C THR A 17 0.48 -2.57 -6.58
N PHE A 18 1.36 -2.67 -7.57
CA PHE A 18 1.01 -2.92 -8.96
C PHE A 18 0.62 -4.38 -9.22
N ILE A 19 1.38 -5.35 -8.67
CA ILE A 19 1.08 -6.78 -8.81
C ILE A 19 -0.32 -7.13 -8.25
N PRO A 20 -0.65 -6.82 -6.99
CA PRO A 20 -1.96 -7.18 -6.45
C PRO A 20 -3.10 -6.44 -7.15
N ALA A 21 -2.92 -5.17 -7.54
CA ALA A 21 -3.92 -4.43 -8.30
C ALA A 21 -4.18 -5.07 -9.68
N SER A 22 -3.11 -5.43 -10.40
CA SER A 22 -3.19 -6.04 -11.73
C SER A 22 -3.82 -7.43 -11.70
N LEU A 23 -3.54 -8.22 -10.65
CA LEU A 23 -4.13 -9.55 -10.48
C LEU A 23 -5.63 -9.50 -10.16
N HIS A 24 -6.10 -8.49 -9.42
CA HIS A 24 -7.49 -8.42 -8.98
C HIS A 24 -8.41 -7.64 -9.92
N LEU A 25 -7.93 -6.57 -10.56
CA LEU A 25 -8.72 -5.71 -11.45
C LEU A 25 -8.33 -5.79 -12.92
N GLY A 26 -7.23 -6.47 -13.25
CA GLY A 26 -6.59 -6.35 -14.56
C GLY A 26 -5.70 -5.11 -14.66
N VAL A 27 -4.93 -5.02 -15.75
CA VAL A 27 -3.95 -3.94 -15.97
C VAL A 27 -4.64 -2.58 -16.13
N ASP A 28 -5.77 -2.53 -16.83
CA ASP A 28 -6.51 -1.29 -17.08
C ASP A 28 -7.08 -0.70 -15.78
N GLY A 29 -7.63 -1.54 -14.91
CA GLY A 29 -8.13 -1.09 -13.60
C GLY A 29 -7.00 -0.72 -12.63
N ALA A 30 -5.84 -1.38 -12.69
CA ALA A 30 -4.67 -0.98 -11.93
C ALA A 30 -4.17 0.40 -12.35
N LEU A 31 -4.11 0.65 -13.67
CA LEU A 31 -3.72 1.94 -14.21
C LEU A 31 -4.73 3.03 -13.82
N GLU A 32 -6.03 2.74 -13.87
CA GLU A 32 -7.08 3.69 -13.50
C GLU A 32 -6.97 4.11 -12.02
N ILE A 33 -6.76 3.16 -11.10
CA ILE A 33 -6.59 3.47 -9.67
C ILE A 33 -5.32 4.31 -9.42
N ILE A 34 -4.22 3.99 -10.10
CA ILE A 34 -2.94 4.68 -9.92
C ILE A 34 -2.99 6.09 -10.53
N THR A 35 -3.63 6.25 -11.69
CA THR A 35 -3.75 7.54 -12.40
C THR A 35 -4.86 8.43 -11.83
N GLY A 36 -5.67 7.93 -10.89
CA GLY A 36 -6.77 8.69 -10.29
C GLY A 36 -8.01 8.79 -11.19
N GLY A 37 -8.15 7.87 -12.15
CA GLY A 37 -9.33 7.73 -12.99
C GLY A 37 -10.60 7.39 -12.21
N GLN A 38 -11.74 7.43 -12.89
CA GLN A 38 -13.08 7.53 -12.32
C GLN A 38 -13.37 6.39 -11.31
N SER A 39 -13.40 6.78 -10.03
CA SER A 39 -13.58 5.86 -8.90
C SER A 39 -14.96 5.19 -8.96
N GLN A 40 -15.00 3.93 -9.41
CA GLN A 40 -16.15 3.03 -9.24
C GLN A 40 -16.47 2.87 -7.74
N LYS A 41 -17.37 3.70 -7.22
CA LYS A 41 -17.86 3.63 -5.84
C LYS A 41 -18.77 2.41 -5.69
N GLY A 42 -18.39 1.44 -4.87
CA GLY A 42 -19.28 0.33 -4.50
C GLY A 42 -18.59 -1.00 -4.21
N ASN A 43 -17.37 -1.21 -4.70
CA ASN A 43 -16.65 -2.47 -4.51
C ASN A 43 -15.65 -2.36 -3.34
N VAL A 44 -15.93 -3.08 -2.25
CA VAL A 44 -15.07 -3.15 -1.05
C VAL A 44 -13.63 -3.51 -1.40
N LEU A 45 -13.43 -4.37 -2.41
CA LEU A 45 -12.11 -4.77 -2.90
C LEU A 45 -11.34 -3.60 -3.54
N ILE A 46 -12.03 -2.78 -4.35
CA ILE A 46 -11.42 -1.60 -5.01
C ILE A 46 -11.02 -0.57 -3.96
N ASP A 47 -11.89 -0.32 -2.98
CA ASP A 47 -11.60 0.59 -1.87
C ASP A 47 -10.43 0.09 -1.01
N ALA A 48 -10.33 -1.22 -0.77
CA ALA A 48 -9.20 -1.83 -0.07
C ALA A 48 -7.88 -1.65 -0.83
N LEU A 49 -7.87 -1.95 -2.14
CA LEU A 49 -6.69 -1.81 -3.00
C LEU A 49 -6.24 -0.35 -3.11
N LYS A 50 -7.18 0.58 -3.27
CA LYS A 50 -6.88 2.02 -3.29
C LYS A 50 -6.26 2.49 -1.97
N THR A 51 -6.86 2.11 -0.85
CA THR A 51 -6.33 2.43 0.49
C THR A 51 -4.92 1.86 0.66
N ASN A 52 -4.68 0.65 0.15
CA ASN A 52 -3.39 -0.01 0.21
C ASN A 52 -2.30 0.73 -0.58
N ILE A 53 -2.57 1.09 -1.84
CA ILE A 53 -1.64 1.85 -2.68
C ILE A 53 -1.32 3.20 -2.03
N GLN A 54 -2.35 3.93 -1.59
CA GLN A 54 -2.16 5.24 -0.96
C GLN A 54 -1.34 5.15 0.33
N ALA A 55 -1.66 4.20 1.23
CA ALA A 55 -0.94 4.05 2.48
C ALA A 55 0.51 3.59 2.27
N THR A 56 0.76 2.69 1.32
CA THR A 56 2.11 2.21 0.98
C THR A 56 2.98 3.36 0.44
N LEU A 57 2.44 4.16 -0.50
CA LEU A 57 3.17 5.29 -1.07
C LEU A 57 3.41 6.40 -0.03
N LEU A 58 2.40 6.73 0.78
CA LEU A 58 2.55 7.70 1.87
C LEU A 58 3.57 7.22 2.91
N GLY A 59 3.51 5.95 3.31
CA GLY A 59 4.46 5.36 4.24
C GLY A 59 5.89 5.39 3.71
N THR A 60 6.08 5.07 2.43
CA THR A 60 7.38 5.15 1.75
C THR A 60 7.93 6.59 1.76
N TRP A 61 7.07 7.55 1.40
CA TRP A 61 7.42 8.97 1.38
C TRP A 61 7.78 9.49 2.79
N LEU A 62 7.01 9.12 3.82
CA LEU A 62 7.33 9.44 5.21
C LEU A 62 8.65 8.80 5.66
N GLY A 63 8.94 7.57 5.23
CA GLY A 63 10.22 6.91 5.49
C GLY A 63 11.40 7.69 4.92
N ALA A 64 11.23 8.31 3.74
CA ALA A 64 12.26 9.13 3.12
C ALA A 64 12.60 10.40 3.93
N ILE A 65 11.65 10.94 4.69
CA ILE A 65 11.87 12.12 5.57
C ILE A 65 12.91 11.82 6.65
N VAL A 66 13.04 10.56 7.05
CA VAL A 66 13.99 10.20 8.10
C VAL A 66 15.43 10.34 7.59
N ILE A 67 15.70 10.15 6.31
CA ILE A 67 17.06 10.20 5.76
C ILE A 67 17.79 11.53 6.06
N PRO A 68 17.24 12.73 5.74
CA PRO A 68 17.92 14.00 6.02
C PRO A 68 18.07 14.35 7.51
N LEU A 69 17.39 13.63 8.41
CA LEU A 69 17.52 13.85 9.86
C LEU A 69 18.85 13.31 10.43
N ASP A 70 19.59 12.54 9.64
CA ASP A 70 20.86 11.84 9.88
C ASP A 70 21.18 11.59 11.38
N TRP A 71 20.64 10.50 11.94
CA TRP A 71 20.92 10.04 13.30
C TRP A 71 22.15 9.12 13.38
N ASP A 72 22.97 9.07 12.32
CA ASP A 72 24.15 8.19 12.18
C ASP A 72 23.80 6.71 12.44
N ARG A 73 22.61 6.27 12.03
CA ARG A 73 22.17 4.88 12.22
C ARG A 73 22.18 4.10 10.91
N PRO A 74 22.64 2.84 10.94
CA PRO A 74 22.72 2.02 9.72
C PRO A 74 21.34 1.76 9.08
N TRP A 75 20.26 1.76 9.87
CA TRP A 75 18.90 1.59 9.36
C TRP A 75 18.38 2.80 8.57
N GLN A 76 19.05 3.95 8.68
CA GLN A 76 18.70 5.20 8.01
C GLN A 76 19.25 5.29 6.58
N ALA A 77 20.16 4.38 6.22
CA ALA A 77 20.72 4.31 4.88
C ALA A 77 19.64 4.01 3.84
N TRP A 78 19.70 4.71 2.71
CA TRP A 78 18.83 4.43 1.57
C TRP A 78 19.03 2.97 1.09
N PRO A 79 17.96 2.21 0.77
CA PRO A 79 16.53 2.55 0.75
C PRO A 79 15.76 2.05 2.01
N ILE A 80 16.47 1.70 3.08
CA ILE A 80 15.91 0.94 4.22
C ILE A 80 14.72 1.66 4.87
N PRO A 81 14.78 2.97 5.21
CA PRO A 81 13.63 3.68 5.80
C PRO A 81 12.41 3.70 4.88
N CYS A 82 12.63 3.83 3.57
CA CYS A 82 11.57 3.86 2.57
C CYS A 82 10.87 2.50 2.48
N VAL A 83 11.64 1.40 2.49
CA VAL A 83 11.10 0.03 2.48
C VAL A 83 10.31 -0.25 3.77
N LEU A 84 10.85 0.13 4.93
CA LEU A 84 10.14 0.00 6.20
C LEU A 84 8.84 0.80 6.20
N GLY A 85 8.88 2.04 5.70
CA GLY A 85 7.70 2.88 5.52
C GLY A 85 6.65 2.25 4.60
N ALA A 86 7.09 1.67 3.48
CA ALA A 86 6.21 0.95 2.55
C ALA A 86 5.49 -0.22 3.23
N LEU A 87 6.24 -1.08 3.93
CA LEU A 87 5.72 -2.26 4.63
C LEU A 87 4.76 -1.87 5.77
N LEU A 88 5.09 -0.82 6.52
CA LEU A 88 4.22 -0.28 7.57
C LEU A 88 2.93 0.27 6.97
N GLY A 89 3.01 1.07 5.91
CA GLY A 89 1.85 1.61 5.21
C GLY A 89 0.93 0.51 4.68
N TYR A 90 1.50 -0.51 4.05
CA TYR A 90 0.78 -1.69 3.57
C TYR A 90 0.05 -2.43 4.70
N THR A 91 0.74 -2.63 5.83
CA THR A 91 0.17 -3.31 7.00
C THR A 91 -0.99 -2.52 7.62
N VAL A 92 -0.83 -1.20 7.74
CA VAL A 92 -1.88 -0.30 8.25
C VAL A 92 -3.11 -0.32 7.32
N ALA A 93 -2.93 -0.34 6.01
CA ALA A 93 -4.07 -0.44 5.08
C ALA A 93 -4.85 -1.75 5.22
N HIS A 94 -4.16 -2.88 5.42
CA HIS A 94 -4.81 -4.16 5.71
C HIS A 94 -5.59 -4.10 7.02
N PHE A 95 -5.02 -3.48 8.05
CA PHE A 95 -5.71 -3.30 9.32
C PHE A 95 -6.97 -2.44 9.18
N ILE A 96 -6.88 -1.31 8.45
CA ILE A 96 -8.04 -0.46 8.14
C ILE A 96 -9.12 -1.24 7.39
N THR A 97 -8.72 -2.03 6.40
CA THR A 97 -9.64 -2.85 5.60
C THR A 97 -10.32 -3.92 6.46
N LEU A 98 -9.57 -4.58 7.33
CA LEU A 98 -10.09 -5.57 8.28
C LEU A 98 -11.12 -4.94 9.21
N VAL A 99 -10.81 -3.78 9.80
CA VAL A 99 -11.72 -3.05 10.69
C VAL A 99 -13.00 -2.61 9.95
N LYS A 100 -12.90 -2.22 8.67
CA LYS A 100 -14.08 -1.83 7.86
C LYS A 100 -14.95 -3.02 7.45
N THR A 101 -14.35 -4.19 7.20
CA THR A 101 -15.07 -5.39 6.74
C THR A 101 -15.63 -6.25 7.88
N LEU A 102 -15.05 -6.17 9.08
CA LEU A 102 -15.50 -6.92 10.25
C LEU A 102 -16.98 -6.67 10.65
N PRO A 103 -17.50 -5.42 10.67
CA PRO A 103 -18.90 -5.15 10.96
C PRO A 103 -19.83 -5.69 9.87
N MET A 104 -19.40 -5.67 8.62
CA MET A 104 -20.16 -6.19 7.47
C MET A 104 -20.39 -7.71 7.60
N LEU A 105 -19.35 -8.45 7.99
CA LEU A 105 -19.45 -9.89 8.28
C LEU A 105 -20.40 -10.18 9.45
N ARG A 106 -20.40 -9.32 10.48
CA ARG A 106 -21.31 -9.48 11.63
C ARG A 106 -22.77 -9.20 11.27
N LEU A 107 -23.06 -8.24 10.39
CA LEU A 107 -24.41 -7.99 9.90
C LEU A 107 -24.94 -9.16 9.05
N GLY A 108 -24.12 -9.70 8.14
CA GLY A 108 -24.52 -10.83 7.31
C GLY A 108 -24.94 -12.06 8.13
N LYS A 109 -24.21 -12.37 9.23
CA LYS A 109 -24.60 -13.44 10.16
C LYS A 109 -25.90 -13.18 10.91
N LYS A 110 -26.27 -11.92 11.13
CA LYS A 110 -27.47 -11.53 11.88
C LYS A 110 -28.74 -11.53 11.01
N VAL A 111 -28.62 -11.36 9.70
CA VAL A 111 -29.73 -11.39 8.74
C VAL A 111 -30.16 -12.84 8.41
N TYR A 112 -29.25 -13.81 8.51
CA TYR A 112 -29.53 -15.23 8.24
C TYR A 112 -30.06 -16.00 9.48
N ARG A 113 -30.21 -15.34 10.63
CA ARG A 113 -30.86 -15.88 11.83
C ARG A 113 -32.23 -15.26 12.00
#